data_AF-A0A3R8IVJ9-F1
#
_entry.id   AF-A0A3R8IVJ9-F1
#
_cell.length_a   1.000
_cell.length_b   1.000
_cell.length_c   1.000
_cell.angle_alpha   90.00
_cell.angle_beta   90.00
_cell.angle_gamma   90.00
#
_symmetry.space_group_name_H-M   'P 1'
#
loop_
_entity.id
_entity.type
_entity.pdbx_description
1 polymer ?
#
loop_
_entity_poly.entity_id
_entity_poly.type
_entity_poly.pdbx_seq_one_letter_code
_entity_poly.pdbx_strand_id
1 'polypeptide(L)'
;MHVSPATFPHASVTSAKRAFTLVELLTVIAIIGVLAGILIPTVAAVRNTARTAQCASNLRQIGMASILFAEDHKGKFTSGRLYNSTEDAEPGLKEYFDGNKNHSVFTCPTLAHYGVVHTYSQVTTTSSRTQFGQNVLVYRHKVEHPTRTAWIMDGKWDAANKWFNSVIHPTADCTDGLLFPHKDRQNVLFVDGHVEQVALSRLADQYALIWRGRM
;
A
#
# COMPACT_ATOMS: atom_id res chain seq x y z
N MET A 1 -27.42 -56.38 -70.05
CA MET A 1 -26.40 -55.31 -70.13
C MET A 1 -25.91 -55.01 -68.73
N HIS A 2 -24.74 -55.51 -68.36
CA HIS A 2 -24.14 -55.34 -67.03
C HIS A 2 -23.00 -54.34 -67.20
N VAL A 3 -23.14 -53.13 -66.67
CA VAL A 3 -22.10 -52.09 -66.71
C VAL A 3 -21.32 -52.18 -65.41
N SER A 4 -20.05 -52.56 -65.48
CA SER A 4 -19.13 -52.54 -64.33
C SER A 4 -18.78 -51.10 -63.96
N PRO A 5 -18.70 -50.75 -62.66
CA PRO A 5 -18.33 -49.41 -62.23
C PRO A 5 -16.81 -49.18 -62.40
N ALA A 6 -16.45 -48.00 -62.92
CA ALA A 6 -15.06 -47.55 -63.01
C ALA A 6 -14.51 -47.20 -61.62
N THR A 7 -13.33 -47.71 -61.28
CA THR A 7 -12.63 -47.42 -60.02
C THR A 7 -11.68 -46.24 -60.22
N PHE A 8 -11.89 -45.14 -59.51
CA PHE A 8 -10.96 -44.00 -59.50
C PHE A 8 -9.88 -44.21 -58.42
N PRO A 9 -8.59 -43.98 -58.72
CA PRO A 9 -7.54 -44.07 -57.72
C PRO A 9 -7.61 -42.88 -56.75
N HIS A 10 -7.76 -43.18 -55.45
CA HIS A 10 -7.56 -42.19 -54.39
C HIS A 10 -6.05 -41.94 -54.24
N ALA A 11 -5.59 -40.77 -54.70
CA ALA A 11 -4.24 -40.30 -54.41
C ALA A 11 -4.12 -40.00 -52.90
N SER A 12 -3.35 -40.83 -52.19
CA SER A 12 -3.03 -40.64 -50.77
C SER A 12 -2.02 -39.50 -50.61
N VAL A 13 -2.50 -38.34 -50.16
CA VAL A 13 -1.63 -37.24 -49.74
C VAL A 13 -0.93 -37.67 -48.45
N THR A 14 0.31 -38.15 -48.57
CA THR A 14 1.16 -38.43 -47.42
C THR A 14 1.63 -37.11 -46.81
N SER A 15 0.91 -36.65 -45.79
CA SER A 15 1.39 -35.56 -44.93
C SER A 15 2.68 -36.02 -44.24
N ALA A 16 3.82 -35.50 -44.69
CA ALA A 16 5.11 -35.77 -44.07
C ALA A 16 5.06 -35.24 -42.63
N LYS A 17 4.92 -36.15 -41.66
CA LYS A 17 5.01 -35.81 -40.24
C LYS A 17 6.43 -35.34 -39.96
N ARG A 18 6.60 -34.04 -39.69
CA ARG A 18 7.87 -33.49 -39.21
C ARG A 18 8.18 -34.12 -37.85
N ALA A 19 9.19 -34.97 -37.81
CA ALA A 19 9.73 -35.49 -36.56
C ALA A 19 10.60 -34.41 -35.91
N PHE A 20 10.35 -34.11 -34.64
CA PHE A 20 11.12 -33.16 -33.86
C PHE A 20 12.47 -33.78 -33.50
N THR A 21 13.56 -33.05 -33.72
CA THR A 21 14.89 -33.52 -33.30
C THR A 21 15.11 -33.24 -31.82
N LEU A 22 15.92 -34.07 -31.15
CA LEU A 22 16.30 -33.86 -29.75
C LEU A 22 16.96 -32.50 -29.54
N VAL A 23 17.75 -32.05 -30.53
CA VAL A 23 18.46 -30.76 -30.50
C VAL A 23 17.48 -29.57 -30.55
N GLU A 24 16.44 -29.64 -31.38
CA GLU A 24 15.41 -28.59 -31.43
C GLU A 24 14.67 -28.49 -30.08
N LEU A 25 14.36 -29.61 -29.44
CA LEU A 25 13.71 -29.58 -28.12
C LEU A 25 14.66 -29.05 -27.03
N LEU A 26 15.92 -29.49 -27.04
CA LEU A 26 16.93 -29.11 -26.05
C LEU A 26 17.26 -27.61 -26.12
N THR A 27 17.39 -27.05 -27.32
CA THR A 27 17.68 -25.62 -27.51
C THR A 27 16.52 -24.74 -27.04
N VAL A 28 15.28 -25.16 -27.25
CA VAL A 28 14.08 -24.42 -26.79
C VAL A 28 14.03 -24.37 -25.26
N ILE A 29 14.23 -25.50 -24.58
CA ILE A 29 14.23 -25.51 -23.11
C ILE A 29 15.41 -24.72 -22.54
N ALA A 30 16.56 -24.71 -23.23
CA ALA A 30 17.71 -23.90 -22.84
C ALA A 30 17.37 -22.40 -22.92
N ILE A 31 16.75 -21.94 -24.01
CA ILE A 31 16.33 -20.53 -24.17
C ILE A 31 15.27 -20.16 -23.13
N ILE A 32 14.25 -21.01 -22.91
CA ILE A 32 13.21 -20.77 -21.89
C ILE A 32 13.86 -20.69 -20.50
N GLY A 33 14.83 -21.56 -20.19
CA GLY A 33 15.56 -21.54 -18.93
C GLY A 33 16.33 -20.23 -18.71
N VAL A 34 17.03 -19.74 -19.74
CA VAL A 34 17.74 -18.45 -19.68
C VAL A 34 16.76 -17.28 -19.48
N LEU A 35 15.67 -17.24 -20.24
CA LEU A 35 14.66 -16.19 -20.14
C LEU A 35 13.97 -16.21 -18.76
N ALA A 36 13.57 -17.39 -18.28
CA ALA A 36 12.96 -17.55 -16.96
C ALA A 36 13.92 -17.13 -15.83
N GLY A 37 15.20 -17.49 -15.94
CA GLY A 37 16.24 -17.11 -14.98
C GLY A 37 16.39 -15.60 -14.80
N ILE A 38 16.19 -14.81 -15.85
CA ILE A 38 16.26 -13.34 -15.80
C ILE A 38 14.91 -12.74 -15.36
N LEU A 39 13.78 -13.33 -15.78
CA LEU A 39 12.45 -12.80 -15.49
C LEU A 39 12.07 -12.90 -14.02
N ILE A 40 12.36 -14.01 -13.35
CA ILE A 40 11.94 -14.25 -11.95
C ILE A 40 12.42 -13.14 -10.99
N PRO A 41 13.72 -12.79 -10.90
CA PRO A 41 14.18 -11.74 -9.98
C PRO A 41 13.67 -10.35 -10.39
N THR A 42 13.54 -10.10 -11.69
CA THR A 42 13.10 -8.81 -12.24
C THR A 42 11.63 -8.53 -11.89
N VAL A 43 10.75 -9.52 -12.07
CA VAL A 43 9.32 -9.39 -11.78
C VAL A 43 9.09 -9.11 -10.29
N ALA A 44 9.86 -9.74 -9.39
CA ALA A 44 9.77 -9.47 -7.96
C ALA A 44 10.11 -8.00 -7.61
N ALA A 45 11.18 -7.46 -8.22
CA ALA A 45 11.58 -6.05 -8.02
C ALA A 45 10.53 -5.06 -8.57
N VAL A 46 9.96 -5.34 -9.75
CA VAL A 46 8.89 -4.54 -10.36
C VAL A 46 7.65 -4.55 -9.46
N ARG A 47 7.24 -5.71 -8.95
CA ARG A 47 6.08 -5.84 -8.05
C ARG A 47 6.25 -5.03 -6.77
N ASN A 48 7.44 -5.03 -6.16
CA ASN A 48 7.72 -4.22 -4.97
C ASN A 48 7.66 -2.71 -5.26
N THR A 49 8.14 -2.29 -6.42
CA THR A 49 8.05 -0.89 -6.87
C THR A 49 6.59 -0.49 -7.10
N ALA A 50 5.81 -1.33 -7.77
CA ALA A 50 4.39 -1.11 -8.00
C ALA A 50 3.58 -1.01 -6.69
N ARG A 51 3.84 -1.91 -5.72
CA ARG A 51 3.24 -1.83 -4.37
C ARG A 51 3.57 -0.52 -3.67
N THR A 52 4.81 -0.04 -3.81
CA THR A 52 5.24 1.22 -3.23
C THR A 52 4.53 2.42 -3.86
N ALA A 53 4.40 2.44 -5.20
CA ALA A 53 3.64 3.46 -5.91
C ALA A 53 2.15 3.44 -5.54
N GLN A 54 1.57 2.24 -5.40
CA GLN A 54 0.18 2.07 -4.95
C GLN A 54 -0.02 2.59 -3.52
N CYS A 55 0.91 2.30 -2.61
CA CYS A 55 0.88 2.82 -1.24
C CYS A 55 0.88 4.36 -1.23
N ALA A 56 1.74 4.99 -2.04
CA ALA A 56 1.72 6.45 -2.18
C ALA A 56 0.40 6.98 -2.79
N SER A 57 -0.20 6.27 -3.75
CA SER A 57 -1.51 6.61 -4.31
C SER A 57 -2.63 6.53 -3.27
N ASN A 58 -2.64 5.48 -2.45
CA ASN A 58 -3.58 5.30 -1.34
C ASN A 58 -3.49 6.46 -0.35
N LEU A 59 -2.27 6.84 0.05
CA LEU A 59 -2.07 7.99 0.96
C LEU A 59 -2.53 9.31 0.33
N ARG A 60 -2.34 9.53 -0.97
CA ARG A 60 -2.88 10.73 -1.64
C ARG A 60 -4.41 10.77 -1.59
N GLN A 61 -5.07 9.63 -1.83
CA GLN A 61 -6.52 9.53 -1.71
C GLN A 61 -7.00 9.82 -0.28
N ILE A 62 -6.30 9.28 0.73
CA ILE A 62 -6.55 9.57 2.14
C ILE A 62 -6.30 11.06 2.46
N GLY A 63 -5.27 11.67 1.89
CA GLY A 63 -4.96 13.09 2.04
C GLY A 63 -6.08 13.98 1.51
N MET A 64 -6.58 13.70 0.31
CA MET A 64 -7.74 14.40 -0.25
C MET A 64 -8.98 14.24 0.64
N ALA A 65 -9.29 13.00 1.05
CA ALA A 65 -10.40 12.74 1.97
C ALA A 65 -10.24 13.48 3.31
N SER A 66 -9.01 13.58 3.84
CA SER A 66 -8.71 14.31 5.08
C SER A 66 -8.94 15.81 4.94
N ILE A 67 -8.64 16.38 3.78
CA ILE A 67 -8.90 17.80 3.48
C ILE A 67 -10.40 18.05 3.37
N LEU A 68 -11.12 17.23 2.62
CA LEU A 68 -12.58 17.32 2.48
C LEU A 68 -13.28 17.17 3.85
N PHE A 69 -12.86 16.18 4.64
CA PHE A 69 -13.33 16.01 6.01
C PHE A 69 -13.13 17.29 6.83
N ALA A 70 -11.94 17.87 6.77
CA ALA A 70 -11.65 19.10 7.50
C ALA A 70 -12.51 20.27 7.01
N GLU A 71 -12.81 20.39 5.72
CA GLU A 71 -13.71 21.42 5.19
C GLU A 71 -15.12 21.29 5.78
N ASP A 72 -15.67 20.07 5.83
CA ASP A 72 -17.01 19.82 6.39
C ASP A 72 -17.04 19.95 7.92
N HIS A 73 -15.91 19.76 8.60
CA HIS A 73 -15.81 19.71 10.06
C HIS A 73 -15.10 20.93 10.67
N LYS A 74 -15.24 22.12 10.07
CA LYS A 74 -14.69 23.40 10.61
C LYS A 74 -13.16 23.40 10.78
N GLY A 75 -12.46 22.84 9.80
CA GLY A 75 -11.02 22.69 9.76
C GLY A 75 -10.47 21.60 10.69
N LYS A 76 -11.35 20.75 11.25
CA LYS A 76 -10.97 19.68 12.18
C LYS A 76 -10.50 18.44 11.42
N PHE A 77 -9.37 17.87 11.80
CA PHE A 77 -8.96 16.55 11.29
C PHE A 77 -9.69 15.41 12.01
N THR A 78 -9.69 14.22 11.39
CA THR A 78 -10.30 13.02 11.98
C THR A 78 -9.65 12.64 13.31
N SER A 79 -10.47 12.10 14.23
CA SER A 79 -9.99 11.59 15.52
C SER A 79 -9.15 10.32 15.32
N GLY A 80 -8.57 9.79 16.41
CA GLY A 80 -7.49 8.79 16.42
C GLY A 80 -7.63 7.52 15.57
N ARG A 81 -8.80 7.27 14.97
CA ARG A 81 -9.03 6.20 14.01
C ARG A 81 -9.35 6.81 12.64
N LEU A 82 -8.50 6.56 11.65
CA LEU A 82 -8.73 6.96 10.25
C LEU A 82 -10.00 6.36 9.66
N TYR A 83 -10.34 5.18 10.15
CA TYR A 83 -11.48 4.38 9.76
C TYR A 83 -12.43 4.27 10.95
N ASN A 84 -13.68 4.67 10.78
CA ASN A 84 -14.72 4.45 11.77
C ASN A 84 -15.03 2.93 11.81
N SER A 85 -14.75 2.28 12.94
CA SER A 85 -15.41 1.02 13.30
C SER A 85 -16.77 1.35 13.88
N THR A 86 -17.81 0.63 13.49
CA THR A 86 -19.24 0.81 13.86
C THR A 86 -19.55 1.01 15.35
N GLU A 87 -18.56 0.89 16.23
CA GLU A 87 -18.61 1.07 17.68
C GLU A 87 -18.28 2.52 18.13
N ASP A 88 -17.60 3.32 17.30
CA ASP A 88 -17.26 4.71 17.63
C ASP A 88 -18.21 5.65 16.88
N ALA A 89 -19.07 6.36 17.61
CA ALA A 89 -19.96 7.38 17.05
C ALA A 89 -19.24 8.60 16.43
N GLU A 90 -17.92 8.53 16.21
CA GLU A 90 -17.08 9.60 15.68
C GLU A 90 -16.98 9.52 14.15
N PRO A 91 -17.24 10.61 13.41
CA PRO A 91 -17.11 10.64 11.97
C PRO A 91 -15.64 10.42 11.55
N GLY A 92 -15.44 9.66 10.48
CA GLY A 92 -14.11 9.26 9.99
C GLY A 92 -14.09 9.23 8.47
N LEU A 93 -12.91 9.03 7.87
CA LEU A 93 -12.73 9.24 6.43
C LEU A 93 -13.53 8.29 5.54
N LYS A 94 -14.06 7.19 6.10
CA LYS A 94 -14.83 6.18 5.37
C LYS A 94 -16.00 6.78 4.57
N GLU A 95 -16.66 7.83 5.08
CA GLU A 95 -17.78 8.48 4.40
C GLU A 95 -17.40 9.20 3.10
N TYR A 96 -16.11 9.55 2.96
CA TYR A 96 -15.53 10.15 1.75
C TYR A 96 -15.04 9.09 0.75
N PHE A 97 -15.21 7.81 1.07
CA PHE A 97 -14.91 6.69 0.20
C PHE A 97 -16.19 5.93 -0.11
N ASP A 98 -16.35 5.49 -1.36
CA ASP A 98 -17.54 4.75 -1.78
C ASP A 98 -17.75 3.51 -0.88
N GLY A 99 -18.96 3.42 -0.31
CA GLY A 99 -19.27 2.68 0.91
C GLY A 99 -18.83 1.21 0.90
N ASN A 100 -18.25 0.75 2.01
CA ASN A 100 -17.84 -0.65 2.32
C ASN A 100 -16.91 -1.37 1.31
N LYS A 101 -16.57 -0.80 0.15
CA LYS A 101 -15.79 -1.48 -0.90
C LYS A 101 -14.29 -1.18 -0.88
N ASN A 102 -13.89 -0.09 -0.23
CA ASN A 102 -12.52 0.45 -0.35
C ASN A 102 -11.65 0.29 0.92
N HIS A 103 -11.81 -0.79 1.70
CA HIS A 103 -10.89 -1.05 2.83
C HIS A 103 -9.42 -1.22 2.36
N SER A 104 -9.22 -1.53 1.07
CA SER A 104 -7.93 -1.59 0.42
C SER A 104 -7.20 -0.24 0.37
N VAL A 105 -7.91 0.90 0.33
CA VAL A 105 -7.26 2.23 0.33
C VAL A 105 -6.58 2.52 1.66
N PHE A 106 -7.10 1.97 2.75
CA PHE A 106 -6.51 2.09 4.09
C PHE A 106 -5.42 1.05 4.36
N THR A 107 -5.07 0.23 3.37
CA THR A 107 -4.15 -0.89 3.54
C THR A 107 -2.95 -0.72 2.60
N CYS A 108 -1.74 -0.78 3.18
CA CYS A 108 -0.50 -0.86 2.43
C CYS A 108 -0.39 -2.25 1.80
N PRO A 109 -0.30 -2.37 0.46
CA PRO A 109 -0.30 -3.66 -0.23
C PRO A 109 0.95 -4.50 0.05
N THR A 110 1.99 -3.90 0.63
CA THR A 110 3.16 -4.65 1.08
C THR A 110 2.95 -5.25 2.49
N LEU A 111 2.26 -4.54 3.37
CA LEU A 111 1.95 -5.00 4.73
C LEU A 111 0.71 -5.91 4.80
N ALA A 112 -0.13 -5.89 3.77
CA ALA A 112 -1.33 -6.74 3.67
C ALA A 112 -1.05 -8.26 3.81
N HIS A 113 0.20 -8.71 3.58
CA HIS A 113 0.59 -10.11 3.75
C HIS A 113 0.51 -10.64 5.19
N TYR A 114 0.41 -9.76 6.19
CA TYR A 114 0.28 -10.14 7.59
C TYR A 114 -1.18 -10.37 8.05
N GLY A 115 -2.14 -10.37 7.13
CA GLY A 115 -3.57 -10.56 7.45
C GLY A 115 -4.18 -9.38 8.21
N VAL A 116 -3.48 -8.25 8.29
CA VAL A 116 -3.93 -7.06 8.99
C VAL A 116 -4.58 -6.08 8.03
N VAL A 117 -5.81 -5.71 8.33
CA VAL A 117 -6.56 -4.65 7.65
C VAL A 117 -6.25 -3.31 8.31
N HIS A 118 -6.14 -2.22 7.54
CA HIS A 118 -5.86 -0.85 8.04
C HIS A 118 -4.42 -0.59 8.52
N THR A 119 -3.44 -0.80 7.66
CA THR A 119 -2.02 -0.69 8.05
C THR A 119 -1.46 0.73 8.08
N TYR A 120 -2.26 1.75 7.76
CA TYR A 120 -1.88 3.16 7.94
C TYR A 120 -2.35 3.66 9.30
N SER A 121 -1.50 4.44 9.98
CA SER A 121 -1.79 5.05 11.27
C SER A 121 -1.54 6.55 11.24
N GLN A 122 -2.34 7.30 11.98
CA GLN A 122 -2.08 8.72 12.24
C GLN A 122 -0.87 8.86 13.16
N VAL A 123 -0.07 9.89 12.94
CA VAL A 123 1.06 10.20 13.83
C VAL A 123 0.52 10.61 15.20
N THR A 124 1.05 10.06 16.29
CA THR A 124 0.41 10.17 17.62
C THR A 124 0.31 11.61 18.15
N THR A 125 1.24 12.48 17.76
CA THR A 125 1.17 13.93 18.05
C THR A 125 0.13 14.66 17.21
N THR A 126 -0.37 14.00 16.16
CA THR A 126 -1.41 14.53 15.29
C THR A 126 -2.75 13.80 15.45
N SER A 127 -2.75 12.62 16.07
CA SER A 127 -3.91 11.78 16.37
C SER A 127 -4.42 12.00 17.79
N SER A 128 -5.72 12.19 18.00
CA SER A 128 -6.25 12.22 19.36
C SER A 128 -6.50 10.81 19.90
N ARG A 129 -5.96 10.46 21.07
CA ARG A 129 -6.62 9.52 21.99
C ARG A 129 -6.50 10.03 23.41
N THR A 130 -7.58 10.58 23.96
CA THR A 130 -7.61 10.84 25.39
C THR A 130 -7.91 9.54 26.12
N GLN A 131 -6.97 9.12 26.98
CA GLN A 131 -7.38 8.66 28.30
C GLN A 131 -6.70 9.44 29.43
N PHE A 132 -5.50 10.02 29.26
CA PHE A 132 -4.90 10.91 30.27
C PHE A 132 -3.98 12.01 29.69
N GLY A 133 -4.56 13.00 28.98
CA GLY A 133 -4.01 14.37 28.91
C GLY A 133 -2.89 14.71 27.89
N GLN A 134 -3.33 15.15 26.70
CA GLN A 134 -2.69 16.14 25.78
C GLN A 134 -1.43 15.69 24.99
N ASN A 135 -1.23 15.98 23.69
CA ASN A 135 -1.53 17.16 22.86
C ASN A 135 -2.03 16.79 21.43
N VAL A 136 -3.11 17.41 20.93
CA VAL A 136 -3.18 18.61 20.05
C VAL A 136 -2.67 18.35 18.62
N LEU A 137 -3.57 17.91 17.74
CA LEU A 137 -3.86 18.59 16.47
C LEU A 137 -5.30 18.30 16.10
N VAL A 138 -6.19 19.12 16.63
CA VAL A 138 -7.60 19.04 16.24
C VAL A 138 -7.80 19.78 14.92
N TYR A 139 -7.01 20.81 14.63
CA TYR A 139 -7.29 21.72 13.51
C TYR A 139 -6.09 21.94 12.59
N ARG A 140 -6.35 21.86 11.29
CA ARG A 140 -5.35 22.09 10.22
C ARG A 140 -4.66 23.46 10.33
N HIS A 141 -5.42 24.50 10.67
CA HIS A 141 -4.91 25.88 10.76
C HIS A 141 -3.95 26.12 11.93
N LYS A 142 -3.83 25.20 12.90
CA LYS A 142 -2.89 25.32 14.03
C LYS A 142 -1.51 24.76 13.72
N VAL A 143 -1.34 24.11 12.57
CA VAL A 143 -0.05 23.55 12.14
C VAL A 143 0.81 24.66 11.55
N GLU A 144 1.94 24.95 12.19
CA GLU A 144 2.86 26.02 11.78
C GLU A 144 3.58 25.68 10.46
N HIS A 145 3.92 24.41 10.27
CA HIS A 145 4.67 23.93 9.11
C HIS A 145 3.98 22.71 8.47
N PRO A 146 2.83 22.90 7.80
CA PRO A 146 2.03 21.78 7.28
C PRO A 146 2.76 20.92 6.23
N THR A 147 3.72 21.50 5.51
CA THR A 147 4.58 20.82 4.54
C THR A 147 5.72 20.01 5.19
N ARG A 148 5.93 20.12 6.51
CA ARG A 148 6.97 19.38 7.25
C ARG A 148 6.39 18.51 8.37
N THR A 149 5.13 18.72 8.73
CA THR A 149 4.43 17.94 9.74
C THR A 149 3.82 16.68 9.11
N ALA A 150 4.29 15.51 9.56
CA ALA A 150 3.72 14.23 9.17
C ALA A 150 2.32 14.05 9.80
N TRP A 151 1.38 13.55 9.01
CA TRP A 151 -0.02 13.32 9.39
C TRP A 151 -0.35 11.83 9.46
N ILE A 152 -0.09 11.07 8.40
CA ILE A 152 -0.37 9.62 8.32
C ILE A 152 0.84 8.91 7.71
N MET A 153 1.12 7.71 8.21
CA MET A 153 2.21 6.86 7.73
C MET A 153 1.88 5.38 7.92
N ASP A 154 2.72 4.49 7.39
CA ASP A 154 2.60 3.06 7.73
C ASP A 154 2.69 2.87 9.26
N GLY A 155 1.87 1.97 9.82
CA GLY A 155 1.82 1.70 11.26
C GLY A 155 2.15 0.26 11.59
N LYS A 156 2.50 0.02 12.85
CA LYS A 156 2.70 -1.32 13.43
C LYS A 156 1.45 -1.75 14.18
N TRP A 157 0.95 -2.95 13.88
CA TRP A 157 -0.13 -3.55 14.67
C TRP A 157 0.41 -3.96 16.03
N ASP A 158 -0.12 -3.35 17.08
CA ASP A 158 0.05 -3.79 18.45
C ASP A 158 -1.04 -4.81 18.79
N ALA A 159 -0.66 -6.09 18.83
CA ALA A 159 -1.58 -7.18 19.12
C ALA A 159 -2.05 -7.19 20.57
N ALA A 160 -1.24 -6.70 21.53
CA ALA A 160 -1.57 -6.71 22.95
C ALA A 160 -2.71 -5.75 23.26
N ASN A 161 -2.67 -4.58 22.63
CA ASN A 161 -3.62 -3.50 22.87
C ASN A 161 -4.62 -3.29 21.70
N LYS A 162 -4.51 -4.10 20.63
CA LYS A 162 -5.40 -4.14 19.45
C LYS A 162 -5.55 -2.80 18.70
N TRP A 163 -4.43 -2.17 18.34
CA TRP A 163 -4.39 -0.86 17.67
C TRP A 163 -3.14 -0.71 16.81
N PHE A 164 -3.17 0.22 15.87
CA PHE A 164 -2.01 0.56 15.05
C PHE A 164 -1.27 1.76 15.62
N ASN A 165 0.00 1.59 15.95
CA ASN A 165 0.89 2.68 16.31
C ASN A 165 1.57 3.24 15.07
N SER A 166 1.60 4.58 14.96
CA SER A 166 2.55 5.22 14.05
C SER A 166 3.97 4.87 14.47
N VAL A 167 4.88 4.77 13.52
CA VAL A 167 6.27 4.40 13.81
C VAL A 167 7.05 5.46 14.59
N ILE A 168 6.47 6.66 14.76
CA ILE A 168 7.07 7.82 15.45
C ILE A 168 6.43 8.03 16.84
N HIS A 169 5.89 6.99 17.48
CA HIS A 169 5.27 7.13 18.81
C HIS A 169 6.29 7.58 19.88
N PRO A 170 6.02 8.65 20.65
CA PRO A 170 7.01 9.29 21.53
C PRO A 170 7.31 8.52 22.84
N THR A 171 6.49 7.54 23.23
CA THR A 171 6.61 6.86 24.55
C THR A 171 6.74 5.33 24.48
N ALA A 172 6.92 4.76 23.30
CA ALA A 172 7.08 3.32 23.16
C ALA A 172 8.27 3.01 22.27
N ASP A 173 9.01 1.96 22.62
CA ASP A 173 10.06 1.30 21.83
C ASP A 173 9.51 0.76 20.50
N CYS A 174 8.88 1.63 19.70
CA CYS A 174 8.21 1.32 18.44
C CYS A 174 9.20 1.18 17.28
N THR A 175 10.45 1.58 17.52
CA THR A 175 11.56 1.41 16.58
C THR A 175 12.01 -0.05 16.50
N ASP A 176 11.69 -0.88 17.50
CA ASP A 176 11.95 -2.32 17.49
C ASP A 176 11.08 -3.01 16.43
N GLY A 177 11.71 -3.28 15.29
CA GLY A 177 11.10 -3.95 14.15
C GLY A 177 10.18 -3.02 13.36
N LEU A 178 10.65 -1.82 13.03
CA LEU A 178 10.07 -1.00 11.97
C LEU A 178 9.86 -1.87 10.72
N LEU A 179 8.62 -2.29 10.49
CA LEU A 179 8.24 -2.93 9.26
C LEU A 179 8.33 -1.84 8.19
N PHE A 180 9.48 -1.78 7.51
CA PHE A 180 9.73 -0.92 6.35
C PHE A 180 9.45 -1.72 5.07
N PRO A 181 8.20 -1.75 4.60
CA PRO A 181 7.84 -2.50 3.40
C PRO A 181 8.52 -1.98 2.12
N HIS A 182 9.10 -0.78 2.14
CA HIS A 182 9.49 -0.05 0.94
C HIS A 182 11.00 0.22 0.83
N LYS A 183 11.86 -0.77 1.14
CA LYS A 183 13.34 -0.65 1.06
C LYS A 183 13.89 0.46 1.97
N ASP A 184 13.71 0.33 3.28
CA ASP A 184 14.17 1.29 4.32
C ASP A 184 13.60 2.71 4.21
N ARG A 185 12.50 2.82 3.48
CA ARG A 185 11.71 4.04 3.31
C ARG A 185 10.27 3.80 3.73
N GLN A 186 9.58 4.89 3.98
CA GLN A 186 8.18 4.91 4.34
C GLN A 186 7.47 5.98 3.54
N ASN A 187 6.26 5.69 3.06
CA ASN A 187 5.43 6.75 2.50
C ASN A 187 4.78 7.50 3.66
N VAL A 188 4.98 8.81 3.68
CA VAL A 188 4.45 9.71 4.71
C VAL A 188 3.55 10.72 4.02
N LEU A 189 2.30 10.81 4.49
CA LEU A 189 1.37 11.86 4.14
C LEU A 189 1.55 13.01 5.13
N PHE A 190 1.72 14.22 4.62
CA PHE A 190 1.87 15.44 5.39
C PHE A 190 0.54 16.19 5.53
N VAL A 191 0.48 17.12 6.47
CA VAL A 191 -0.73 17.88 6.83
C VAL A 191 -1.30 18.70 5.67
N ASP A 192 -0.46 19.16 4.74
CA ASP A 192 -0.88 19.87 3.53
C ASP A 192 -1.46 18.94 2.43
N GLY A 193 -1.34 17.62 2.60
CA GLY A 193 -1.84 16.61 1.67
C GLY A 193 -0.79 16.00 0.74
N HIS A 194 0.46 16.47 0.74
CA HIS A 194 1.49 15.85 -0.10
C HIS A 194 2.00 14.55 0.52
N VAL A 195 2.49 13.65 -0.34
CA VAL A 195 3.06 12.35 0.06
C VAL A 195 4.51 12.29 -0.35
N GLU A 196 5.38 11.98 0.60
CA GLU A 196 6.83 11.84 0.39
C GLU A 196 7.31 10.45 0.84
N GLN A 197 8.31 9.89 0.16
CA GLN A 197 9.06 8.75 0.67
C GLN A 197 10.18 9.22 1.58
N VAL A 198 9.99 9.06 2.87
CA VAL A 198 10.96 9.47 3.89
C VAL A 198 11.86 8.29 4.25
N ALA A 199 13.16 8.54 4.29
CA ALA A 199 14.14 7.54 4.71
C ALA A 199 14.16 7.41 6.24
N LEU A 200 14.51 6.22 6.74
CA LEU A 200 14.62 5.94 8.18
C LEU A 200 15.47 6.97 8.92
N SER A 201 16.60 7.41 8.37
CA SER A 201 17.48 8.40 9.01
C SER A 201 16.78 9.73 9.31
N ARG A 202 15.85 10.16 8.45
CA ARG A 202 15.04 11.36 8.65
C ARG A 202 13.87 11.13 9.61
N LEU A 203 13.35 9.90 9.69
CA LEU A 203 12.32 9.52 10.67
C LEU A 203 12.89 9.39 12.10
N ALA A 204 14.16 8.96 12.21
CA ALA A 204 14.88 8.88 13.49
C ALA A 204 15.06 10.27 14.13
N ASP A 205 15.17 11.33 13.31
CA ASP A 205 15.04 12.71 13.77
C ASP A 205 13.56 13.09 13.92
N GLN A 206 12.90 12.46 14.89
CA GLN A 206 11.47 12.63 15.19
C GLN A 206 11.07 14.11 15.36
N TYR A 207 12.00 14.95 15.80
CA TYR A 207 11.80 16.39 16.00
C TYR A 207 11.56 17.16 14.70
N ALA A 208 12.03 16.64 13.56
CA ALA A 208 11.90 17.31 12.28
C ALA A 208 10.52 17.15 11.62
N LEU A 209 9.75 16.14 12.03
CA LEU A 209 8.49 15.73 11.38
C LEU A 209 7.25 15.83 12.29
N ILE A 210 7.45 15.97 13.59
CA ILE A 210 6.39 16.10 14.59
C ILE A 210 6.07 17.58 14.83
N TRP A 211 4.78 17.92 14.84
CA TRP A 211 4.33 19.21 15.35
C TRP A 211 4.29 19.20 16.89
N ARG A 212 4.81 20.26 17.52
CA ARG A 212 4.93 20.35 18.99
C ARG A 212 3.99 21.35 19.67
N GLY A 213 3.21 22.09 18.89
CA GLY A 213 2.35 23.15 19.42
C GLY A 213 3.12 24.28 20.08
N ARG A 214 2.46 25.44 20.12
CA ARG A 214 2.78 26.44 21.13
C ARG A 214 1.91 26.13 22.34
N MET A 215 2.53 26.00 23.51
CA MET A 215 1.83 26.12 24.79
C MET A 215 1.18 27.50 24.90
#